data_AF-A0A6B1BHK8-F1
#
_entry.id   AF-A0A6B1BHK8-F1
#
_cell.length_a   1.000
_cell.length_b   1.000
_cell.length_c   1.000
_cell.angle_alpha   90.00
_cell.angle_beta   90.00
_cell.angle_gamma   90.00
#
_symmetry.space_group_name_H-M   'P 1'
#
loop_
_entity.id
_entity.type
_entity.pdbx_description
1 polymer ?
#
loop_
_entity_poly.entity_id
_entity_poly.type
_entity_poly.pdbx_seq_one_letter_code
_entity_poly.pdbx_strand_id
1 'polypeptide(L)'
;MANAKGEMQTRQYVRKLPYKYSYRLLSEGDDRPRTMMIEDWEIGALFWNCLRRTDGDEDAANALVREKYFDTFLEKHDVYLFLGTTLRHHHVSLNPFVIVGVFYPPKTPQLSLF
;
A
#
# COMPACT_ATOMS: atom_id res chain seq x y z
N MET A 1 27.88 19.45 46.01
CA MET A 1 27.18 19.86 44.77
C MET A 1 27.45 18.81 43.69
N ALA A 2 26.42 18.09 43.23
CA ALA A 2 26.40 17.41 41.93
C ALA A 2 24.98 16.86 41.71
N ASN A 3 24.16 17.56 40.92
CA ASN A 3 22.86 17.09 40.47
C ASN A 3 23.06 16.44 39.09
N ALA A 4 22.97 15.11 39.01
CA ALA A 4 22.86 14.39 37.76
C ALA A 4 21.38 14.39 37.32
N LYS A 5 21.00 15.34 36.46
CA LYS A 5 19.70 15.30 35.78
C LYS A 5 19.84 14.36 34.59
N GLY A 6 19.25 13.16 34.70
CA GLY A 6 19.07 12.27 33.56
C GLY A 6 18.13 12.93 32.54
N GLU A 7 18.57 13.04 31.29
CA GLU A 7 17.78 13.58 30.19
C GLU A 7 16.65 12.59 29.84
N MET A 8 15.41 13.05 29.91
CA MET A 8 14.23 12.30 29.52
C MET A 8 14.12 12.30 27.99
N GLN A 9 14.54 11.21 27.33
CA GLN A 9 14.36 11.08 25.88
C GLN A 9 12.87 11.05 25.54
N THR A 10 12.42 12.05 24.76
CA THR A 10 11.02 12.13 24.32
C THR A 10 10.81 11.14 23.17
N ARG A 11 10.03 10.08 23.40
CA ARG A 11 9.67 9.10 22.37
C ARG A 11 8.84 9.81 21.30
N GLN A 12 9.43 10.10 20.14
CA GLN A 12 8.68 10.63 18.99
C GLN A 12 7.59 9.61 18.59
N TYR A 13 6.35 10.06 18.57
CA TYR A 13 5.22 9.27 18.11
C TYR A 13 5.32 9.07 16.60
N VAL A 14 5.40 7.81 16.15
CA VAL A 14 5.31 7.48 14.72
C VAL A 14 3.91 7.85 14.24
N ARG A 15 3.84 8.73 13.23
CA ARG A 15 2.56 9.13 12.62
C ARG A 15 1.96 7.93 11.88
N LYS A 16 0.82 7.44 12.36
CA LYS A 16 0.08 6.36 11.70
C LYS A 16 -0.60 6.89 10.44
N LEU A 17 -0.64 6.06 9.40
CA LEU A 17 -1.43 6.33 8.20
C LEU A 17 -2.92 6.39 8.57
N PRO A 18 -3.65 7.46 8.21
CA PRO A 18 -5.07 7.59 8.57
C PRO A 18 -6.00 6.77 7.67
N TYR A 19 -5.48 6.22 6.57
CA TYR A 19 -6.24 5.46 5.58
C TYR A 19 -5.80 4.01 5.50
N LYS A 20 -6.73 3.14 5.05
CA LYS A 20 -6.44 1.76 4.66
C LYS A 20 -6.75 1.60 3.19
N TYR A 21 -5.78 1.15 2.42
CA TYR A 21 -5.95 0.90 0.99
C TYR A 21 -6.25 -0.56 0.74
N SER A 22 -7.05 -0.83 -0.29
CA SER A 22 -7.42 -2.20 -0.68
C SER A 22 -7.72 -2.27 -2.16
N TYR A 23 -7.48 -3.43 -2.76
CA TYR A 23 -7.99 -3.76 -4.09
C TYR A 23 -9.25 -4.61 -3.97
N ARG A 24 -10.19 -4.40 -4.89
CA ARG A 24 -11.32 -5.29 -5.12
C ARG A 24 -11.01 -6.13 -6.35
N LEU A 25 -10.74 -7.41 -6.14
CA LEU A 25 -10.28 -8.34 -7.17
C LEU A 25 -11.39 -9.33 -7.51
N LEU A 26 -11.53 -9.64 -8.80
CA LEU A 26 -12.35 -10.74 -9.28
C LEU A 26 -11.43 -11.70 -10.05
N SER A 27 -11.37 -12.94 -9.59
CA SER A 27 -10.60 -13.99 -10.26
C SER A 27 -11.39 -14.56 -11.43
N GLU A 28 -10.69 -15.04 -12.46
CA GLU A 28 -11.33 -15.75 -13.56
C GLU A 28 -12.03 -17.01 -13.04
N GLY A 29 -13.31 -17.18 -13.40
CA GLY A 29 -14.14 -18.29 -12.93
C GLY A 29 -14.91 -18.04 -11.62
N ASP A 30 -14.63 -16.94 -10.91
CA ASP A 30 -15.38 -16.54 -9.72
C ASP A 30 -16.53 -15.57 -10.07
N ASP A 31 -17.63 -15.62 -9.31
CA ASP A 31 -18.77 -14.71 -9.42
C ASP A 31 -18.76 -13.57 -8.37
N ARG A 32 -17.91 -13.72 -7.34
CA ARG A 32 -17.86 -12.83 -6.17
C ARG A 32 -16.48 -12.18 -6.03
N PRO A 33 -16.41 -10.84 -6.10
CA PRO A 33 -15.15 -10.15 -5.90
C PRO A 33 -14.73 -10.19 -4.43
N ARG A 34 -13.41 -10.27 -4.20
CA ARG A 34 -12.80 -10.23 -2.87
C ARG A 34 -12.09 -8.89 -2.66
N THR A 35 -12.29 -8.29 -1.49
CA THR A 35 -11.52 -7.11 -1.08
C THR A 35 -10.28 -7.56 -0.33
N MET A 36 -9.12 -7.08 -0.75
CA MET A 36 -7.83 -7.43 -0.16
C MET A 36 -7.06 -6.17 0.19
N MET A 37 -6.67 -6.07 1.46
CA MET A 37 -5.97 -4.92 2.03
C MET A 37 -4.50 -4.89 1.63
N ILE A 38 -3.95 -3.69 1.44
CA ILE A 38 -2.54 -3.43 1.17
C ILE A 38 -1.85 -3.06 2.49
N GLU A 39 -0.89 -3.87 2.90
CA GLU A 39 -0.04 -3.67 4.09
C GLU A 39 1.39 -3.27 3.71
N ASP A 40 1.64 -3.08 2.42
CA ASP A 40 2.91 -2.57 1.91
C ASP A 40 3.17 -1.14 2.45
N TRP A 41 4.31 -0.93 3.09
CA TRP A 41 4.69 0.38 3.62
C TRP A 41 4.82 1.44 2.52
N GLU A 42 5.14 1.04 1.28
CA GLU A 42 5.34 1.94 0.14
C GLU A 42 4.11 2.81 -0.14
N ILE A 43 2.89 2.26 -0.01
CA ILE A 43 1.66 3.05 -0.24
C ILE A 43 1.46 4.12 0.83
N GLY A 44 1.87 3.84 2.07
CA GLY A 44 1.82 4.82 3.15
C GLY A 44 2.83 5.95 2.93
N ALA A 45 4.05 5.61 2.51
CA ALA A 45 5.07 6.59 2.13
C ALA A 45 4.59 7.46 0.94
N LEU A 46 3.93 6.85 -0.05
CA LEU A 46 3.32 7.58 -1.17
C LEU A 46 2.24 8.56 -0.70
N PHE A 47 1.33 8.14 0.19
CA PHE A 47 0.31 9.04 0.74
C PHE A 47 0.94 10.27 1.40
N TRP A 48 1.94 10.11 2.27
CA TRP A 48 2.60 11.24 2.91
C TRP A 48 3.31 12.16 1.90
N ASN A 49 3.87 11.59 0.84
CA ASN A 49 4.44 12.35 -0.26
C ASN A 49 3.38 13.18 -1.00
N CYS A 50 2.21 12.60 -1.28
CA CYS A 50 1.09 13.29 -1.92
C CYS A 50 0.51 14.37 -1.00
N LEU A 51 0.31 14.08 0.29
CA LEU A 51 -0.21 15.04 1.28
C LEU A 51 0.62 16.32 1.36
N ARG A 52 1.96 16.19 1.33
CA ARG A 52 2.85 17.35 1.27
C ARG A 52 2.77 18.09 -0.06
N ARG A 53 2.46 17.42 -1.17
CA ARG A 53 2.31 18.05 -2.50
C ARG A 53 0.99 18.79 -2.64
N THR A 54 -0.03 18.40 -1.88
CA THR A 54 -1.38 18.99 -1.90
C THR A 54 -1.62 19.95 -0.74
N ASP A 55 -0.54 20.45 -0.11
CA ASP A 55 -0.57 21.40 1.02
C ASP A 55 -1.48 20.94 2.18
N GLY A 56 -1.50 19.63 2.46
CA GLY A 56 -2.30 19.04 3.53
C GLY A 56 -3.72 18.66 3.15
N ASP A 57 -4.15 18.84 1.90
CA ASP A 57 -5.43 18.33 1.42
C ASP A 57 -5.37 16.80 1.28
N GLU A 58 -6.08 16.10 2.19
CA GLU A 58 -6.12 14.64 2.25
C GLU A 58 -6.90 14.01 1.09
N ASP A 59 -7.96 14.66 0.61
CA ASP A 59 -8.78 14.16 -0.49
C ASP A 59 -7.99 14.20 -1.80
N ALA A 60 -7.31 15.32 -2.06
CA ALA A 60 -6.41 15.45 -3.19
C ALA A 60 -5.23 14.47 -3.08
N ALA A 61 -4.69 14.23 -1.88
CA ALA A 61 -3.62 13.26 -1.67
C ALA A 61 -4.07 11.83 -2.00
N ASN A 62 -5.26 11.44 -1.55
CA ASN A 62 -5.85 10.13 -1.85
C ASN A 62 -6.14 9.96 -3.33
N ALA A 63 -6.59 11.01 -4.02
CA ALA A 63 -6.78 11.00 -5.46
C ALA A 63 -5.46 10.70 -6.20
N LEU A 64 -4.36 11.34 -5.81
CA LEU A 64 -3.03 11.09 -6.38
C LEU A 64 -2.49 9.68 -6.08
N VAL A 65 -2.75 9.15 -4.87
CA VAL A 65 -2.39 7.76 -4.53
C VAL A 65 -3.13 6.78 -5.44
N ARG A 66 -4.45 6.99 -5.62
CA ARG A 66 -5.27 6.19 -6.53
C ARG A 66 -4.79 6.30 -7.98
N GLU A 67 -4.50 7.52 -8.46
CA GLU A 67 -3.98 7.75 -9.81
C GLU A 67 -2.69 6.96 -10.07
N LYS A 68 -1.79 6.91 -9.08
CA LYS A 68 -0.54 6.16 -9.21
C LYS A 68 -0.77 4.65 -9.22
N TYR A 69 -1.48 4.12 -8.22
CA TYR A 69 -1.64 2.67 -8.01
C TYR A 69 -2.66 2.01 -8.93
N PHE A 70 -3.67 2.75 -9.37
CA PHE A 70 -4.73 2.24 -10.22
C PHE A 70 -4.51 2.67 -11.66
N ASP A 71 -4.47 3.98 -11.94
CA ASP A 71 -4.46 4.44 -13.34
C ASP A 71 -3.08 4.20 -13.98
N THR A 72 -1.99 4.69 -13.36
CA THR A 72 -0.64 4.61 -13.93
C THR A 72 -0.07 3.19 -13.95
N PHE A 73 -0.20 2.45 -12.85
CA PHE A 73 0.34 1.09 -12.77
C PHE A 73 -0.39 0.15 -13.73
N LEU A 74 -1.72 0.15 -13.75
CA LEU A 74 -2.47 -0.76 -14.63
C LEU A 74 -2.33 -0.40 -16.11
N GLU A 75 -2.19 0.88 -16.44
CA GLU A 75 -1.99 1.32 -17.83
C GLU A 75 -0.59 0.93 -18.34
N LYS A 76 0.47 1.24 -17.59
CA LYS A 76 1.85 1.20 -18.09
C LYS A 76 2.67 -0.03 -17.68
N HIS A 77 2.22 -0.79 -16.69
CA HIS A 77 2.98 -1.87 -16.07
C HIS A 77 2.16 -3.16 -16.00
N ASP A 78 2.86 -4.29 -15.96
CA ASP A 78 2.26 -5.57 -15.60
C ASP A 78 2.31 -5.71 -14.08
N VAL A 79 1.16 -5.62 -13.42
CA VAL A 79 1.10 -5.57 -11.95
C VAL A 79 1.01 -6.96 -11.35
N TYR A 80 2.02 -7.31 -10.56
CA TYR A 80 2.09 -8.52 -9.74
C TYR A 80 1.92 -8.16 -8.27
N LEU A 81 0.99 -8.83 -7.59
CA LEU A 81 0.73 -8.64 -6.17
C LEU A 81 1.34 -9.78 -5.37
N PHE A 82 2.20 -9.46 -4.41
CA PHE A 82 2.69 -10.43 -3.45
C PHE A 82 1.70 -10.57 -2.31
N LEU A 83 1.21 -11.80 -2.10
CA LEU A 83 0.22 -12.09 -1.08
C LEU A 83 0.89 -12.77 0.11
N GLY A 84 0.55 -12.30 1.30
CA GLY A 84 0.98 -12.89 2.57
C GLY A 84 -0.21 -13.09 3.49
N THR A 85 0.05 -13.73 4.62
CA THR A 85 -0.93 -13.85 5.71
C THR A 85 -0.32 -13.35 7.00
N THR A 86 -1.12 -12.76 7.87
CA THR A 86 -0.68 -12.45 9.23
C THR A 86 -0.83 -13.68 10.13
N LEU A 87 0.11 -13.91 11.06
CA LEU A 87 0.06 -15.04 12.01
C LEU A 87 -1.30 -15.13 12.73
N ARG A 88 -1.88 -13.97 13.07
CA ARG A 88 -3.18 -13.87 13.76
C ARG A 88 -4.35 -14.43 12.94
N HIS A 89 -4.31 -14.29 11.61
CA HIS A 89 -5.46 -14.58 10.75
C HIS A 89 -5.30 -15.84 9.90
N HIS A 90 -4.10 -16.42 9.86
CA HIS A 90 -3.75 -17.54 8.98
C HIS A 90 -4.67 -18.76 9.14
N HIS A 91 -5.12 -19.09 10.35
CA HIS A 91 -5.95 -20.28 10.62
C HIS A 91 -7.43 -19.98 10.89
N VAL A 92 -7.85 -18.70 10.89
CA VAL A 92 -9.18 -18.29 11.38
C VAL A 92 -9.99 -17.48 10.37
N SER A 93 -9.34 -16.84 9.40
CA SER A 93 -10.03 -16.00 8.43
C SER A 93 -10.50 -16.81 7.22
N LEU A 94 -11.72 -16.54 6.75
CA LEU A 94 -12.23 -17.03 5.46
C LEU A 94 -11.39 -16.54 4.28
N ASN A 95 -10.72 -15.39 4.44
CA ASN A 95 -9.73 -14.87 3.52
C ASN A 95 -8.55 -14.28 4.34
N PRO A 96 -7.48 -15.05 4.59
CA PRO A 96 -6.36 -14.60 5.41
C PRO A 96 -5.35 -13.73 4.64
N PHE A 97 -5.55 -13.54 3.34
CA PHE A 97 -4.56 -12.91 2.47
C PHE A 97 -4.61 -11.39 2.54
N VAL A 98 -3.42 -10.79 2.59
CA VAL A 98 -3.17 -9.36 2.46
C VAL A 98 -2.08 -9.14 1.42
N ILE A 99 -2.11 -8.01 0.73
CA ILE A 99 -1.05 -7.62 -0.20
C ILE A 99 0.09 -7.06 0.62
N VAL A 100 1.25 -7.72 0.57
CA VAL A 100 2.46 -7.33 1.31
C VAL A 100 3.50 -6.65 0.44
N GLY A 101 3.28 -6.64 -0.88
CA GLY A 101 4.14 -5.96 -1.83
C GLY A 101 3.50 -5.87 -3.21
N VAL A 102 3.88 -4.84 -3.97
CA VAL A 102 3.47 -4.65 -5.36
C VAL A 102 4.71 -4.59 -6.25
N PHE A 103 4.75 -5.44 -7.28
CA PHE A 103 5.79 -5.42 -8.31
C PHE A 103 5.16 -5.06 -9.64
N TYR A 104 5.68 -4.02 -10.28
CA TYR A 104 5.08 -3.42 -11.47
C TYR A 104 6.16 -3.18 -12.55
N PRO A 105 6.71 -4.23 -13.19
CA PRO A 105 7.59 -4.07 -14.33
C PRO A 105 6.87 -3.34 -15.49
N PRO A 106 7.57 -2.48 -16.25
CA PRO A 106 6.99 -1.86 -17.43
C PRO A 106 6.50 -2.90 -18.42
N LYS A 107 5.35 -2.64 -19.05
CA LYS A 107 4.86 -3.47 -20.16
C LYS A 107 5.92 -3.44 -21.26
N THR A 108 6.51 -4.59 -21.54
CA THR A 108 7.43 -4.70 -22.67
C THR A 108 6.59 -4.89 -23.92
N PRO A 109 6.67 -4.00 -24.92
CA PRO A 109 6.11 -4.31 -26.22
C PRO A 109 6.95 -5.46 -26.77
N GLN A 110 6.46 -6.69 -26.59
CA GLN A 110 7.08 -7.84 -27.23
C GLN A 110 6.97 -7.60 -28.74
N LEU A 111 8.08 -7.22 -29.37
CA LEU A 111 8.19 -7.23 -30.82
C LEU A 111 7.88 -8.65 -31.28
N SER A 112 6.95 -8.81 -32.22
CA SER A 112 6.65 -10.13 -32.76
C SER A 112 7.94 -10.74 -33.31
N LEU A 113 8.22 -11.98 -32.93
CA LEU A 113 9.34 -12.74 -33.49
C LEU A 113 8.98 -13.39 -34.84
N PHE A 114 7.89 -12.94 -35.46
CA PHE A 114 7.38 -13.41 -36.74
C PHE A 114 6.78 -12.23 -37.51
#